data_AF-A0A1R2CBL2-F1
#
_entry.id   AF-A0A1R2CBL2-F1
#
_cell.length_a   1.000
_cell.length_b   1.000
_cell.length_c   1.000
_cell.angle_alpha   90.00
_cell.angle_beta   90.00
_cell.angle_gamma   90.00
#
_symmetry.space_group_name_H-M   'P 1'
#
loop_
_entity.id
_entity.type
_entity.pdbx_description
1 polymer ?
#
loop_
_entity_poly.entity_id
_entity_poly.type
_entity_poly.pdbx_seq_one_letter_code
_entity_poly.pdbx_strand_id
1 'polypeptide(L)'
;MELGESCPDCGKNFAKVEKVCECTMCQKMFCENHSKLGSRKEVLCRGCFRILLRKKMIKDYGPVAIKLDKDLRILKANKTTSRLQLEKKRNTHKRLKSQLESLKSQHLEKIQALKDNISNTISSNLSLQNAVVCLEKALKDIQECVKLKKSEFILTLSTLDKLVQEKTALSHEVHNLDKLIEYLKMNSKNNIPAIRLKRFCCLNCYKKLKDKFRKHYASNSFGNSVIAESIKRDKYSVKSLPNYRGDACNCSIC
;
A
#
# COMPACT_ATOMS: atom_id res chain seq x y z
N MET A 1 -57.21 -33.12 -111.84
CA MET A 1 -57.08 -32.35 -110.59
C MET A 1 -57.80 -31.03 -110.86
N GLU A 2 -58.96 -30.79 -110.26
CA GLU A 2 -59.74 -29.56 -110.50
C GLU A 2 -58.96 -28.37 -109.96
N LEU A 3 -58.52 -27.48 -110.86
CA LEU A 3 -57.90 -26.22 -110.50
C LEU A 3 -58.98 -25.37 -109.84
N GLY A 4 -58.82 -25.04 -108.56
CA GLY A 4 -59.74 -24.13 -107.88
C GLY A 4 -59.90 -22.85 -108.70
N GLU A 5 -61.13 -22.42 -108.94
CA GLU A 5 -61.41 -21.33 -109.90
C GLU A 5 -61.03 -19.94 -109.38
N SER A 6 -60.54 -19.83 -108.13
CA SER A 6 -60.29 -18.56 -107.45
C SER A 6 -58.97 -18.55 -106.69
N CYS A 7 -58.37 -17.37 -106.57
CA CYS A 7 -57.15 -17.14 -105.79
C CYS A 7 -57.39 -17.42 -104.29
N PRO A 8 -56.61 -18.29 -103.64
CA PRO A 8 -56.81 -18.65 -102.23
C PRO A 8 -56.50 -17.51 -101.25
N ASP A 9 -55.73 -16.50 -101.66
CA ASP A 9 -55.35 -15.38 -100.79
C ASP A 9 -56.36 -14.21 -100.82
N CYS A 10 -57.18 -14.07 -101.88
CA CYS A 10 -58.14 -12.95 -102.01
C CYS A 10 -59.52 -13.33 -102.55
N GLY A 11 -59.77 -14.61 -102.85
CA GLY A 11 -61.07 -15.10 -103.31
C GLY A 11 -61.47 -14.68 -104.73
N LYS A 12 -60.67 -13.89 -105.44
CA LYS A 12 -60.97 -13.46 -106.82
C LYS A 12 -60.88 -14.64 -107.79
N ASN A 13 -61.90 -14.80 -108.64
CA ASN A 13 -61.89 -15.80 -109.71
C ASN A 13 -60.74 -15.54 -110.71
N PHE A 14 -60.05 -16.60 -111.13
CA PHE A 14 -58.91 -16.53 -112.03
C PHE A 14 -59.24 -16.00 -113.42
N ALA A 15 -60.49 -16.11 -113.88
CA ALA A 15 -60.95 -15.48 -115.12
C ALA A 15 -60.99 -13.94 -115.05
N LYS A 16 -60.94 -13.36 -113.84
CA LYS A 16 -61.05 -11.91 -113.59
C LYS A 16 -59.75 -11.27 -113.11
N VAL A 17 -58.62 -11.98 -113.18
CA VAL A 17 -57.30 -11.44 -112.80
C VAL A 17 -56.38 -11.42 -114.01
N GLU A 18 -55.59 -10.35 -114.13
CA GLU A 18 -54.71 -10.12 -115.29
C GLU A 18 -53.68 -11.24 -115.50
N LYS A 19 -53.20 -11.82 -114.39
CA LYS A 19 -52.21 -12.90 -114.45
C LYS A 19 -52.33 -13.85 -113.26
N VAL A 20 -52.27 -15.13 -113.59
CA VAL A 20 -52.24 -16.24 -112.64
C VAL A 20 -50.83 -16.79 -112.57
N CYS A 21 -50.36 -17.06 -111.37
CA CYS A 21 -49.05 -17.63 -111.08
C CYS A 21 -49.21 -18.96 -110.35
N GLU A 22 -48.33 -19.90 -110.62
CA GLU A 22 -48.23 -21.15 -109.89
C GLU A 22 -47.11 -21.07 -108.84
N CYS A 23 -47.36 -21.57 -107.63
CA CYS A 23 -46.32 -21.67 -106.62
C CYS A 23 -45.34 -22.79 -107.00
N THR A 24 -44.09 -22.42 -107.27
CA THR A 24 -43.00 -23.38 -107.51
C THR A 24 -42.80 -24.44 -106.40
N MET A 25 -43.24 -24.17 -105.17
CA MET A 25 -43.06 -25.05 -104.01
C MET A 25 -44.27 -25.92 -103.64
N CYS A 26 -45.49 -25.47 -103.92
CA CYS A 26 -46.71 -26.21 -103.53
C CYS A 26 -47.73 -26.35 -104.65
N GLN A 27 -47.39 -25.90 -105.86
CA GLN A 27 -48.19 -25.98 -107.08
C GLN A 27 -49.57 -25.30 -106.99
N LYS A 28 -49.83 -24.54 -105.91
CA LYS A 28 -51.06 -23.75 -105.78
C LYS A 28 -51.03 -22.56 -106.74
N MET A 29 -52.12 -22.36 -107.45
CA MET A 29 -52.36 -21.18 -108.27
C MET A 29 -52.81 -20.00 -107.39
N PHE A 30 -52.36 -18.79 -107.73
CA PHE A 30 -52.74 -17.53 -107.09
C PHE A 30 -52.56 -16.35 -108.06
N CYS A 31 -53.19 -15.20 -107.80
CA CYS A 31 -53.00 -14.03 -108.67
C CYS A 31 -51.62 -13.39 -108.45
N GLU A 32 -51.04 -12.76 -109.47
CA GLU A 32 -49.69 -12.16 -109.41
C GLU A 32 -49.47 -11.21 -108.22
N ASN A 33 -50.50 -10.47 -107.79
CA ASN A 33 -50.46 -9.59 -106.61
C ASN A 33 -50.19 -10.33 -105.28
N HIS A 34 -50.34 -11.65 -105.26
CA HIS A 34 -50.04 -12.55 -104.15
C HIS A 34 -48.80 -13.41 -104.39
N SER A 35 -48.06 -13.13 -105.46
CA SER A 35 -46.71 -13.64 -105.66
C SER A 35 -45.73 -12.99 -104.69
N LYS A 36 -44.79 -13.80 -104.22
CA LYS A 36 -43.55 -13.36 -103.59
C LYS A 36 -42.39 -14.02 -104.32
N LEU A 37 -41.32 -13.26 -104.51
CA LEU A 37 -40.12 -13.77 -105.14
C LEU A 37 -39.23 -14.42 -104.06
N GLY A 38 -38.91 -15.70 -104.25
CA GLY A 38 -37.94 -16.42 -103.43
C GLY A 38 -36.51 -15.96 -103.70
N SER A 39 -35.58 -16.36 -102.83
CA SER A 39 -34.15 -15.98 -102.96
C SER A 39 -33.49 -16.48 -104.25
N ARG A 40 -34.09 -17.45 -104.95
CA ARG A 40 -33.63 -17.99 -106.24
C ARG A 40 -34.47 -17.53 -107.43
N LYS A 41 -35.18 -16.41 -107.30
CA LYS A 41 -36.16 -15.91 -108.30
C LYS A 41 -37.36 -16.85 -108.54
N GLU A 42 -37.59 -17.80 -107.63
CA GLU A 42 -38.75 -18.68 -107.63
C GLU A 42 -40.04 -17.90 -107.31
N VAL A 43 -41.14 -18.20 -108.01
CA VAL A 43 -42.46 -17.61 -107.74
C VAL A 43 -43.15 -18.42 -106.64
N LEU A 44 -43.44 -17.77 -105.51
CA LEU A 44 -43.99 -18.39 -104.31
C LEU A 44 -45.32 -17.76 -103.91
N CYS A 45 -46.25 -18.58 -103.43
CA CYS A 45 -47.42 -18.06 -102.71
C CYS A 45 -47.00 -17.48 -101.36
N ARG A 46 -47.83 -16.62 -100.77
CA ARG A 46 -47.55 -15.98 -99.46
C ARG A 46 -47.27 -17.00 -98.35
N GLY A 47 -48.00 -18.11 -98.33
CA GLY A 47 -47.82 -19.19 -97.34
C GLY A 47 -46.43 -19.83 -97.42
N CYS A 48 -46.02 -20.28 -98.61
CA CYS A 48 -44.71 -20.88 -98.83
C CYS A 48 -43.56 -19.90 -98.56
N PHE A 49 -43.71 -18.63 -98.94
CA PHE A 49 -42.71 -17.59 -98.65
C PHE A 49 -42.52 -17.36 -97.15
N ARG A 50 -43.61 -17.31 -96.37
CA ARG A 50 -43.55 -17.20 -94.90
C ARG A 50 -42.86 -18.41 -94.26
N ILE A 51 -43.15 -19.62 -94.74
CA ILE A 51 -42.49 -20.85 -94.26
C ILE A 51 -40.98 -20.80 -94.53
N LEU A 52 -40.58 -20.39 -95.74
CA LEU A 52 -39.18 -20.26 -96.13
C LEU A 52 -38.45 -19.22 -95.26
N LEU A 53 -39.05 -18.04 -95.05
CA LEU A 53 -38.53 -17.02 -94.15
C LEU A 53 -38.39 -17.55 -92.72
N ARG A 54 -39.39 -18.24 -92.19
CA ARG A 54 -39.34 -18.82 -90.84
C ARG A 54 -38.21 -19.85 -90.72
N LYS A 55 -38.04 -20.73 -91.71
CA LYS A 55 -36.93 -21.71 -91.74
C LYS A 55 -35.57 -21.01 -91.77
N LYS A 56 -35.42 -19.95 -92.55
CA LYS A 56 -34.20 -19.14 -92.61
C LYS A 56 -33.92 -18.46 -91.27
N MET A 57 -34.91 -17.83 -90.65
CA MET A 57 -34.79 -17.22 -89.33
C MET A 57 -34.37 -18.23 -88.24
N ILE A 58 -34.95 -19.43 -88.24
CA ILE A 58 -34.57 -20.50 -87.30
C ILE A 58 -33.13 -20.95 -87.56
N LYS A 59 -32.72 -21.09 -88.83
CA LYS A 59 -31.36 -21.49 -89.19
C LYS A 59 -30.33 -20.44 -88.77
N ASP A 60 -30.60 -19.17 -89.04
CA ASP A 60 -29.64 -18.08 -88.85
C ASP A 60 -29.56 -17.66 -87.37
N TYR A 61 -30.69 -17.64 -86.66
CA TYR A 61 -30.75 -17.13 -85.27
C TYR A 61 -30.98 -18.20 -84.20
N GLY A 62 -31.42 -19.41 -84.57
CA GLY A 62 -31.67 -20.49 -83.62
C GLY A 62 -30.42 -20.86 -82.80
N PRO A 63 -29.25 -21.08 -83.41
CA PRO A 63 -28.02 -21.36 -82.67
C PRO A 63 -27.61 -20.22 -81.72
N VAL A 64 -27.80 -18.97 -82.14
CA VAL A 64 -27.51 -17.77 -81.33
C VAL A 64 -28.45 -17.73 -80.11
N ALA A 65 -29.74 -17.97 -80.31
CA ALA A 65 -30.72 -18.02 -79.22
C ALA A 65 -30.38 -19.12 -78.20
N ILE A 66 -29.98 -20.31 -78.66
CA ILE A 66 -29.56 -21.42 -77.78
C ILE A 66 -28.31 -21.04 -76.98
N LYS A 67 -27.32 -20.40 -77.61
CA LYS A 67 -26.10 -19.95 -76.93
C LYS A 67 -26.42 -18.90 -75.87
N LEU A 68 -27.20 -17.88 -76.21
CA LEU A 68 -27.60 -16.83 -75.28
C LEU A 68 -28.40 -17.37 -74.09
N ASP A 69 -29.27 -18.35 -74.31
CA ASP A 69 -30.01 -18.99 -73.22
C ASP A 69 -29.09 -19.78 -72.27
N LYS A 70 -28.08 -20.48 -72.80
CA LYS A 70 -27.04 -21.14 -71.98
C LYS A 70 -26.26 -20.12 -71.16
N ASP A 71 -25.78 -19.05 -71.80
CA ASP A 71 -25.03 -17.98 -71.13
C ASP A 71 -25.87 -17.31 -70.04
N LEU A 72 -27.16 -17.07 -70.30
CA LEU A 72 -28.10 -16.52 -69.32
C LEU A 72 -28.27 -17.44 -68.11
N ARG A 73 -28.36 -18.77 -68.33
CA ARG A 73 -28.44 -19.74 -67.24
C ARG A 73 -27.17 -19.75 -66.38
N ILE A 74 -25.99 -19.72 -67.01
CA ILE A 74 -24.69 -19.63 -66.32
C ILE A 74 -24.61 -18.34 -65.51
N LEU A 75 -24.95 -17.19 -66.10
CA LEU A 75 -24.93 -15.90 -65.42
C LEU A 75 -25.90 -15.85 -64.23
N LYS A 76 -27.09 -16.43 -64.36
CA LYS A 76 -28.04 -16.57 -63.25
C LYS A 76 -27.46 -17.40 -62.10
N ALA A 77 -26.83 -18.53 -62.41
CA ALA A 77 -26.17 -19.38 -61.41
C ALA A 77 -24.99 -18.65 -60.72
N ASN A 78 -24.16 -17.96 -61.50
CA ASN A 78 -23.05 -17.17 -60.95
C ASN A 78 -23.57 -16.03 -60.07
N LYS A 79 -24.63 -15.33 -60.47
CA LYS A 79 -25.28 -14.29 -59.66
C LYS A 79 -25.77 -14.83 -58.32
N THR A 80 -26.37 -16.02 -58.29
CA THR A 80 -26.81 -16.65 -57.03
C THR A 80 -25.63 -17.01 -56.13
N THR A 81 -24.56 -17.57 -56.70
CA THR A 81 -23.35 -17.92 -55.94
C THR A 81 -22.68 -16.67 -55.36
N SER A 82 -22.52 -15.61 -56.16
CA SER A 82 -21.93 -14.35 -55.69
C SER A 82 -22.77 -13.69 -54.59
N ARG A 83 -24.11 -13.78 -54.66
CA ARG A 83 -24.99 -13.29 -53.59
C ARG A 83 -24.78 -14.04 -52.28
N LEU A 84 -24.70 -15.37 -52.32
CA LEU A 84 -24.43 -16.19 -51.13
C LEU A 84 -23.05 -15.87 -50.53
N GLN A 85 -22.03 -15.69 -51.37
CA GLN A 85 -20.70 -15.29 -50.89
C GLN A 85 -20.71 -13.90 -50.24
N LEU A 86 -21.40 -12.93 -50.86
CA LEU A 86 -21.53 -11.58 -50.31
C LEU A 86 -22.23 -11.58 -48.94
N GLU A 87 -23.28 -12.38 -48.79
CA GLU A 87 -24.00 -12.52 -47.53
C GLU A 87 -23.12 -13.14 -46.44
N LYS A 88 -22.38 -14.22 -46.75
CA LYS A 88 -21.40 -14.83 -45.84
C LYS A 88 -20.34 -13.80 -45.39
N LYS A 89 -19.79 -13.02 -46.33
CA LYS A 89 -18.79 -11.98 -46.02
C LYS A 89 -19.39 -10.85 -45.16
N ARG A 90 -20.62 -10.41 -45.43
CA ARG A 90 -21.33 -9.41 -44.60
C ARG A 90 -21.55 -9.91 -43.17
N ASN A 91 -21.99 -11.15 -43.00
CA ASN A 91 -22.20 -11.75 -41.68
C ASN A 91 -20.88 -11.89 -40.91
N THR A 92 -19.80 -12.29 -41.62
CA THR A 92 -18.45 -12.37 -41.04
C THR A 92 -17.96 -11.00 -40.58
N HIS A 93 -18.14 -9.97 -41.42
CA HIS A 93 -17.78 -8.59 -41.09
C HIS A 93 -18.57 -8.08 -39.86
N LYS A 94 -19.88 -8.31 -39.79
CA LYS A 94 -20.69 -7.93 -38.61
C LYS A 94 -20.18 -8.60 -37.33
N ARG A 95 -19.90 -9.91 -37.38
CA ARG A 95 -19.35 -10.65 -36.23
C ARG A 95 -18.00 -10.10 -35.79
N LEU A 96 -17.07 -9.89 -36.73
CA LEU A 96 -15.74 -9.36 -36.43
C LEU A 96 -15.81 -7.94 -35.86
N LYS A 97 -16.69 -7.09 -36.38
CA LYS A 97 -16.91 -5.74 -35.86
C LYS A 97 -17.38 -5.77 -34.39
N SER A 98 -18.36 -6.61 -34.09
CA SER A 98 -18.85 -6.78 -32.71
C SER A 98 -17.77 -7.32 -31.77
N GLN A 99 -16.96 -8.29 -32.22
CA GLN A 99 -15.82 -8.81 -31.43
C GLN A 99 -14.77 -7.72 -31.17
N LEU A 100 -14.48 -6.88 -32.16
CA LEU A 100 -13.52 -5.79 -32.02
C LEU A 100 -14.02 -4.72 -31.04
N GLU A 101 -15.31 -4.36 -31.10
CA GLU A 101 -15.92 -3.43 -30.14
C GLU A 101 -15.90 -3.99 -28.71
N SER A 102 -16.22 -5.27 -28.54
CA SER A 102 -16.15 -5.96 -27.24
C SER A 102 -14.73 -5.98 -26.68
N LEU A 103 -13.73 -6.33 -27.49
CA LEU A 103 -12.33 -6.34 -27.07
C LEU A 103 -11.85 -4.94 -26.70
N LYS A 104 -12.26 -3.93 -27.48
CA LYS A 104 -11.93 -2.53 -27.19
C LYS A 104 -12.46 -2.10 -25.81
N SER A 105 -13.71 -2.46 -25.46
CA SER A 105 -14.28 -2.17 -24.14
C SER A 105 -13.47 -2.83 -23.02
N GLN A 106 -13.20 -4.13 -23.15
CA GLN A 106 -12.42 -4.89 -22.15
C GLN A 106 -11.02 -4.32 -21.96
N HIS A 107 -10.36 -3.89 -23.04
CA HIS A 107 -9.03 -3.28 -22.94
C HIS A 107 -9.08 -1.90 -22.28
N LEU A 108 -10.11 -1.08 -22.57
CA LEU A 108 -10.28 0.21 -21.91
C LEU A 108 -10.49 0.04 -20.39
N GLU A 109 -11.31 -0.92 -19.97
CA GLU A 109 -11.52 -1.25 -18.57
C GLU A 109 -10.21 -1.68 -17.89
N LYS A 110 -9.43 -2.57 -18.53
CA LYS A 110 -8.12 -2.99 -18.00
C LYS A 110 -7.13 -1.82 -17.88
N ILE A 111 -7.09 -0.95 -18.88
CA ILE A 111 -6.24 0.25 -18.85
C ILE A 111 -6.64 1.17 -17.70
N GLN A 112 -7.96 1.36 -17.47
CA GLN A 112 -8.44 2.19 -16.37
C GLN A 112 -8.06 1.59 -15.01
N ALA A 113 -8.29 0.28 -14.81
CA ALA A 113 -7.90 -0.40 -13.57
C ALA A 113 -6.38 -0.30 -13.29
N LEU A 114 -5.54 -0.40 -14.33
CA LEU A 114 -4.09 -0.21 -14.20
C LEU A 114 -3.74 1.22 -13.81
N LYS A 115 -4.39 2.23 -14.38
CA LYS A 115 -4.18 3.64 -13.98
C LYS A 115 -4.54 3.86 -12.51
N ASP A 116 -5.66 3.32 -12.07
CA ASP A 116 -6.11 3.45 -10.68
C ASP A 116 -5.11 2.77 -9.71
N ASN A 117 -4.63 1.58 -10.06
CA ASN A 117 -3.60 0.88 -9.29
C ASN A 117 -2.27 1.65 -9.23
N ILE A 118 -1.83 2.27 -10.33
CA ILE A 118 -0.63 3.10 -10.36
C ILE A 118 -0.81 4.32 -9.43
N SER A 119 -1.97 4.99 -9.50
CA SER A 119 -2.28 6.13 -8.65
C SER A 119 -2.26 5.76 -7.16
N ASN A 120 -2.86 4.62 -6.80
CA ASN A 120 -2.85 4.10 -5.44
C ASN A 120 -1.43 3.78 -4.95
N THR A 121 -0.61 3.16 -5.81
CA THR A 121 0.79 2.84 -5.49
C THR A 121 1.63 4.10 -5.27
N ILE A 122 1.45 5.12 -6.12
CA ILE A 122 2.14 6.41 -5.95
C ILE A 122 1.73 7.07 -4.63
N SER A 123 0.43 7.10 -4.33
CA SER A 123 -0.09 7.67 -3.08
C SER A 123 0.46 6.96 -1.85
N SER A 124 0.51 5.62 -1.87
CA SER A 124 1.11 4.82 -0.81
C SER A 124 2.61 5.10 -0.65
N ASN A 125 3.33 5.28 -1.76
CA ASN A 125 4.76 5.57 -1.72
C ASN A 125 5.03 6.95 -1.09
N LEU A 126 4.23 7.97 -1.43
CA LEU A 126 4.32 9.29 -0.79
C LEU A 126 4.07 9.22 0.73
N SER A 127 3.09 8.41 1.16
CA SER A 127 2.85 8.16 2.59
C SER A 127 4.06 7.51 3.27
N LEU A 128 4.68 6.52 2.63
CA LEU A 128 5.88 5.86 3.15
C LEU A 128 7.06 6.81 3.22
N GLN A 129 7.26 7.66 2.20
CA GLN A 129 8.31 8.68 2.21
C GLN A 129 8.13 9.66 3.38
N ASN A 130 6.91 10.13 3.63
CA ASN A 130 6.62 10.97 4.79
C ASN A 130 6.94 10.26 6.11
N ALA A 131 6.58 8.98 6.24
CA ALA A 131 6.91 8.19 7.42
C ALA A 131 8.43 8.06 7.62
N VAL A 132 9.19 7.86 6.55
CA VAL A 132 10.67 7.84 6.58
C VAL A 132 11.21 9.16 7.11
N VAL A 133 10.75 10.31 6.60
CA VAL A 133 11.18 11.64 7.08
C VAL A 133 10.88 11.81 8.58
N CYS A 134 9.69 11.39 9.03
CA CYS A 134 9.34 11.43 10.46
C CYS A 134 10.27 10.56 11.31
N LEU A 135 10.59 9.35 10.85
CA LEU A 135 11.50 8.43 11.54
C LEU A 135 12.94 8.97 11.58
N GLU A 136 13.42 9.57 10.50
CA GLU A 136 14.73 10.23 10.46
C GLU A 136 14.81 11.39 11.46
N LYS A 137 13.74 12.18 11.58
CA LYS A 137 13.67 13.25 12.58
C LYS A 137 13.70 12.67 14.00
N ALA A 138 12.86 11.68 14.30
CA ALA A 138 12.84 11.02 15.60
C ALA A 138 14.20 10.41 15.95
N LEU A 139 14.90 9.83 14.97
CA LEU A 139 16.24 9.28 15.16
C LEU A 139 17.24 10.38 15.55
N LYS A 140 17.20 11.54 14.89
CA LYS A 140 18.05 12.68 15.24
C LYS A 140 17.77 13.17 16.67
N ASP A 141 16.50 13.31 17.03
CA ASP A 141 16.09 13.74 18.38
C ASP A 141 16.59 12.77 19.46
N ILE A 142 16.48 11.45 19.20
CA ILE A 142 17.01 10.42 20.11
C ILE A 142 18.53 10.50 20.20
N GLN A 143 19.24 10.66 19.08
CA GLN A 143 20.70 10.79 19.07
C GLN A 143 21.16 12.01 19.88
N GLU A 144 20.45 13.14 19.79
CA GLU A 144 20.73 14.33 20.58
C GLU A 144 20.46 14.09 22.07
N CYS A 145 19.34 13.45 22.41
CA CYS A 145 19.03 13.06 23.78
C CYS A 145 20.12 12.16 24.38
N VAL A 146 20.59 11.16 23.62
CA VAL A 146 21.68 10.27 24.05
C VAL A 146 22.97 11.06 24.29
N LYS A 147 23.31 12.06 23.46
CA LYS A 147 24.47 12.92 23.68
C LYS A 147 24.33 13.72 24.98
N LEU A 148 23.16 14.32 25.22
CA LEU A 148 22.87 15.04 26.46
C LEU A 148 22.99 14.13 27.68
N LYS A 149 22.38 12.95 27.65
CA LYS A 149 22.48 11.97 28.75
C LYS A 149 23.90 11.47 29.00
N LYS A 150 24.71 11.29 27.95
CA LYS A 150 26.14 11.01 28.12
C LYS A 150 26.88 12.15 28.83
N SER A 151 26.58 13.40 28.50
CA SER A 151 27.20 14.55 29.18
C SER A 151 26.77 14.67 30.65
N GLU A 152 25.48 14.47 30.95
CA GLU A 152 24.97 14.42 32.34
C GLU A 152 25.63 13.30 33.14
N PHE A 153 25.82 12.13 32.53
CA PHE A 153 26.49 10.99 33.17
C PHE A 153 27.95 11.31 33.52
N ILE A 154 28.70 11.95 32.61
CA ILE A 154 30.08 12.40 32.86
C ILE A 154 30.13 13.39 34.03
N LEU A 155 29.22 14.37 34.08
CA LEU A 155 29.13 15.33 35.20
C LEU A 155 28.82 14.62 36.52
N THR A 156 27.94 13.63 36.50
CA THR A 156 27.58 12.84 37.69
C THR A 156 28.79 12.04 38.19
N LEU A 157 29.55 11.40 37.30
CA LEU A 157 30.80 10.71 37.66
C LEU A 157 31.83 11.67 38.27
N SER A 158 32.03 12.84 37.68
CA SER A 158 32.94 13.85 38.24
C SER A 158 32.50 14.33 39.63
N THR A 159 31.19 14.47 39.85
CA THR A 159 30.65 14.86 41.15
C THR A 159 30.84 13.74 42.19
N LEU A 160 30.64 12.48 41.78
CA LEU A 160 30.89 11.33 42.62
C LEU A 160 32.37 11.26 43.06
N ASP A 161 33.31 11.47 42.14
CA ASP A 161 34.74 11.48 42.46
C ASP A 161 35.09 12.55 43.49
N LYS A 162 34.52 13.76 43.37
CA LYS A 162 34.70 14.83 44.37
C LYS A 162 34.17 14.43 45.75
N LEU A 163 32.96 13.86 45.80
CA LEU A 163 32.37 13.38 47.06
C LEU A 163 33.19 12.25 47.69
N VAL A 164 33.78 11.37 46.89
CA VAL A 164 34.69 10.32 47.37
C VAL A 164 35.96 10.93 47.96
N GLN A 165 36.55 11.95 47.32
CA GLN A 165 37.70 12.69 47.85
C GLN A 165 37.37 13.38 49.18
N GLU A 166 36.24 14.09 49.25
CA GLU A 166 35.76 14.75 50.47
C GLU A 166 35.52 13.75 51.60
N LYS A 167 34.86 12.63 51.32
CA LYS A 167 34.65 11.55 52.30
C LYS A 167 35.98 11.02 52.84
N THR A 168 36.98 10.87 51.98
CA THR A 168 38.31 10.36 52.36
C THR A 168 39.03 11.37 53.25
N ALA A 169 38.99 12.66 52.91
CA ALA A 169 39.54 13.74 53.72
C ALA A 169 38.89 13.81 55.11
N LEU A 170 37.56 13.80 55.17
CA LEU A 170 36.81 13.77 56.43
C LEU A 170 37.13 12.52 57.27
N SER A 171 37.32 11.37 56.64
CA SER A 171 37.72 10.14 57.36
C SER A 171 39.11 10.29 58.00
N HIS A 172 40.05 10.94 57.32
CA HIS A 172 41.36 11.26 57.89
C HIS A 172 41.27 12.27 59.05
N GLU A 173 40.43 13.30 58.93
CA GLU A 173 40.19 14.26 60.00
C GLU A 173 39.59 13.59 61.25
N VAL A 174 38.57 12.74 61.07
CA VAL A 174 37.97 11.96 62.16
C VAL A 174 39.02 11.09 62.84
N HIS A 175 39.84 10.37 62.07
CA HIS A 175 40.93 9.55 62.62
C HIS A 175 41.95 10.36 63.44
N ASN A 176 42.28 11.58 62.98
CA ASN A 176 43.18 12.46 63.72
C ASN A 176 42.54 12.98 65.01
N LEU A 177 41.24 13.31 64.99
CA LEU A 177 40.49 13.69 66.18
C LEU A 177 40.40 12.53 67.18
N ASP A 178 40.18 11.30 66.71
CA ASP A 178 40.16 10.10 67.56
C ASP A 178 41.51 9.89 68.27
N LYS A 179 42.63 10.04 67.55
CA LYS A 179 43.97 10.02 68.14
C LYS A 179 44.18 11.12 69.18
N LEU A 180 43.70 12.33 68.90
CA LEU A 180 43.80 13.46 69.85
C LEU A 180 42.96 13.20 71.11
N ILE A 181 41.75 12.66 70.95
CA ILE A 181 40.89 12.27 72.06
C ILE A 181 41.57 11.20 72.91
N GLU A 182 42.19 10.18 72.29
CA GLU A 182 42.92 9.14 72.99
C GLU A 182 44.12 9.70 73.77
N TYR A 183 44.90 10.58 73.13
CA TYR A 183 46.01 11.28 73.77
C TYR A 183 45.55 12.11 74.98
N LEU A 184 44.49 12.91 74.83
CA LEU A 184 43.92 13.72 75.91
C LEU A 184 43.37 12.84 77.04
N LYS A 185 42.74 11.70 76.72
CA LYS A 185 42.31 10.71 77.72
C LYS A 185 43.50 10.15 78.51
N MET A 186 44.61 9.81 77.85
CA MET A 186 45.83 9.34 78.53
C MET A 186 46.47 10.43 79.39
N ASN A 187 46.60 11.66 78.87
CA ASN A 187 47.14 12.79 79.64
C ASN A 187 46.26 13.21 80.81
N SER A 188 44.93 13.11 80.70
CA SER A 188 44.01 13.42 81.80
C SER A 188 44.20 12.48 83.00
N LYS A 189 44.61 11.22 82.77
CA LYS A 189 44.93 10.28 83.85
C LYS A 189 46.22 10.67 84.59
N ASN A 190 47.14 11.35 83.92
CA ASN A 190 48.44 11.74 84.48
C ASN A 190 48.42 13.14 85.12
N ASN A 191 47.57 14.05 84.62
CA ASN A 191 47.56 15.46 85.05
C ASN A 191 46.36 15.88 85.92
N ILE A 192 45.36 15.01 86.13
CA ILE A 192 44.35 15.25 87.16
C ILE A 192 44.85 14.61 88.44
N PRO A 193 45.31 15.37 89.45
CA PRO A 193 45.51 14.79 90.76
C PRO A 193 44.16 14.25 91.20
N ALA A 194 44.05 12.94 91.37
CA ALA A 194 42.91 12.35 92.05
C ALA A 194 42.98 12.82 93.52
N ILE A 195 42.47 14.02 93.79
CA ILE A 195 42.43 14.59 95.13
C ILE A 195 41.51 13.69 95.95
N ARG A 196 42.09 12.77 96.72
CA ARG A 196 41.38 12.04 97.78
C ARG A 196 41.09 13.03 98.92
N LEU A 197 40.03 13.83 98.74
CA LEU A 197 39.53 14.80 99.71
C LEU A 197 39.21 14.19 101.10
N LYS A 198 39.16 12.86 101.22
CA LYS A 198 38.94 12.15 102.49
C LYS A 198 40.04 12.38 103.55
N ARG A 199 41.25 12.80 103.19
CA ARG A 199 42.35 13.01 104.17
C ARG A 199 42.40 14.40 104.81
N PHE A 200 41.66 15.39 104.29
CA PHE A 200 41.86 16.80 104.65
C PHE A 200 40.62 17.48 105.25
N CYS A 201 39.50 16.77 105.44
CA CYS A 201 38.29 17.38 105.99
C CYS A 201 37.45 16.38 106.81
N CYS A 202 36.79 16.86 107.88
CA CYS A 202 35.83 16.04 108.63
C CYS A 202 34.67 15.62 107.70
N LEU A 203 34.00 14.52 108.05
CA LEU A 203 32.99 13.86 107.21
C LEU A 203 31.88 14.83 106.75
N ASN A 204 31.50 15.78 107.61
CA ASN A 204 30.48 16.80 107.30
C ASN A 204 30.99 17.86 106.32
N CYS A 205 32.22 18.33 106.47
CA CYS A 205 32.85 19.26 105.52
C CYS A 205 33.05 18.59 104.16
N TYR A 206 33.45 17.32 104.14
CA TYR A 206 33.53 16.52 102.91
C TYR A 206 32.17 16.43 102.19
N LYS A 207 31.09 16.14 102.92
CA LYS A 207 29.72 16.09 102.35
C LYS A 207 29.32 17.44 101.75
N LYS A 208 29.51 18.55 102.48
CA LYS A 208 29.21 19.91 101.98
C LYS A 208 30.03 20.27 100.73
N LEU A 209 31.34 19.96 100.74
CA LEU A 209 32.21 20.24 99.60
C LEU A 209 31.81 19.40 98.38
N LYS A 210 31.50 18.11 98.59
CA LYS A 210 31.03 17.19 97.54
C LYS A 210 29.69 17.63 96.96
N ASP A 211 28.77 18.12 97.78
CA ASP A 211 27.48 18.63 97.31
C ASP A 211 27.63 19.98 96.57
N LYS A 212 28.50 20.89 97.04
CA LYS A 212 28.84 22.12 96.30
C LYS A 212 29.47 21.78 94.94
N PHE A 213 30.44 20.87 94.91
CA PHE A 213 31.07 20.41 93.66
C PHE A 213 30.05 19.76 92.71
N ARG A 214 29.15 18.91 93.23
CA ARG A 214 28.07 18.29 92.44
C ARG A 214 27.11 19.31 91.87
N LYS A 215 26.68 20.30 92.66
CA LYS A 215 25.79 21.37 92.19
C LYS A 215 26.46 22.20 91.08
N HIS A 216 27.75 22.51 91.23
CA HIS A 216 28.50 23.28 90.25
C HIS A 216 28.72 22.54 88.92
N TYR A 217 28.89 21.21 88.96
CA TYR A 217 29.03 20.40 87.75
C TYR A 217 27.69 19.99 87.13
N ALA A 218 26.62 19.89 87.93
CA ALA A 218 25.27 19.62 87.41
C ALA A 218 24.65 20.82 86.69
N SER A 219 25.13 22.05 86.95
CA SER A 219 24.64 23.27 86.28
C SER A 219 25.33 23.57 84.94
N ASN A 220 26.47 22.94 84.63
CA ASN A 220 27.16 23.10 83.35
C ASN A 220 26.90 21.87 82.47
N SER A 221 26.71 22.09 81.16
CA SER A 221 26.33 21.12 80.12
C SER A 221 27.36 20.02 79.81
N PHE A 222 28.16 19.58 80.79
CA PHE A 222 29.17 18.52 80.66
C PHE A 222 28.62 17.15 81.07
N GLY A 223 27.47 16.76 80.50
CA GLY A 223 26.72 15.54 80.85
C GLY A 223 27.50 14.23 80.67
N ASN A 224 28.59 14.22 79.90
CA ASN A 224 29.38 13.03 79.57
C ASN A 224 30.88 13.17 79.90
N SER A 225 31.25 13.86 80.99
CA SER A 225 32.65 13.88 81.43
C SER A 225 33.01 12.64 82.28
N VAL A 226 34.22 12.12 82.10
CA VAL A 226 34.79 10.98 82.86
C VAL A 226 34.74 11.21 84.38
N ILE A 227 34.74 12.48 84.81
CA ILE A 227 34.64 12.89 86.21
C ILE A 227 33.22 12.62 86.76
N ALA A 228 32.17 12.88 85.96
CA ALA A 228 30.78 12.63 86.35
C ALA A 228 30.49 11.12 86.54
N GLU A 229 31.08 10.27 85.69
CA GLU A 229 30.95 8.81 85.82
C GLU A 229 31.72 8.23 87.00
N SER A 230 32.93 8.73 87.30
CA SER A 230 33.68 8.34 88.51
C SER A 230 32.90 8.68 89.80
N ILE A 231 32.19 9.81 89.83
CA ILE A 231 31.37 10.22 91.00
C ILE A 231 30.11 9.35 91.16
N LYS A 232 29.57 8.78 90.08
CA LYS A 232 28.44 7.83 90.13
C LYS A 232 28.86 6.45 90.64
N ARG A 233 30.04 5.93 90.24
CA ARG A 233 30.52 4.60 90.66
C ARG A 233 30.82 4.49 92.15
N ASP A 234 31.15 5.61 92.80
CA ASP A 234 31.44 5.68 94.24
C ASP A 234 30.19 5.50 95.14
N LYS A 235 28.97 5.33 94.56
CA LYS A 235 27.75 4.97 95.30
C LYS A 235 27.71 3.52 95.80
N TYR A 236 28.54 2.62 95.27
CA TYR A 236 28.38 1.17 95.48
C TYR A 236 29.49 0.45 96.27
N SER A 237 30.45 1.17 96.87
CA SER A 237 31.49 0.56 97.72
C SER A 237 31.38 0.97 99.20
N VAL A 238 30.22 0.72 99.81
CA VAL A 238 30.10 0.72 101.28
C VAL A 238 30.33 -0.70 101.78
N LYS A 239 31.60 -1.13 101.83
CA LYS A 239 32.03 -2.11 102.83
C LYS A 239 32.45 -1.32 104.07
N SER A 240 31.61 -1.43 105.10
CA SER A 240 31.82 -1.11 106.51
C SER A 240 33.19 -0.53 106.90
N LEU A 241 33.19 0.69 107.45
CA LEU A 241 34.29 1.22 108.26
C LEU A 241 33.75 1.61 109.65
N PRO A 242 34.57 1.46 110.71
CA PRO A 242 34.13 1.37 112.09
C PRO A 242 33.73 2.71 112.70
N ASN A 243 32.93 2.63 113.76
CA ASN A 243 32.43 3.71 114.60
C ASN A 243 33.49 4.79 114.89
N TYR A 244 33.31 5.96 114.30
CA TYR A 244 33.92 7.19 114.79
C TYR A 244 33.01 7.77 115.88
N ARG A 245 33.51 7.83 117.12
CA ARG A 245 32.84 8.55 118.22
C ARG A 245 32.69 10.01 117.80
N GLY A 246 31.50 10.55 118.05
CA GLY A 246 31.23 11.97 117.91
C GLY A 246 31.94 12.71 119.03
N ASP A 247 32.96 13.49 118.65
CA ASP A 247 33.40 14.66 119.38
C ASP A 247 33.68 15.77 118.33
N ALA A 248 33.27 16.98 118.66
CA ALA A 248 33.04 18.13 117.77
C ALA A 248 34.15 18.40 116.73
N CYS A 249 33.82 18.61 115.43
CA CYS A 249 34.78 19.24 114.50
C CYS A 249 34.71 20.77 114.61
N ASN A 250 35.72 21.36 115.27
CA ASN A 250 36.08 22.77 115.18
C ASN A 250 36.81 23.02 113.85
N CYS A 251 36.08 22.98 112.73
CA CYS A 251 36.64 23.35 111.43
C CYS A 251 36.54 24.87 111.23
N SER A 252 37.69 25.54 111.18
CA SER A 252 37.87 26.97 110.89
C SER A 252 37.59 27.36 109.43
N ILE A 253 37.00 26.46 108.64
CA ILE A 253 36.60 26.69 107.25
C ILE A 253 35.07 26.55 107.21
N CYS A 254 34.39 27.61 107.63
CA CYS A 254 32.99 27.87 107.27
C CYS A 254 32.96 28.92 106.18
#